data_AF-A0A4S1FFQ0-F1
#
_entry.id   AF-A0A4S1FFQ0-F1
#
_cell.length_a   1.000
_cell.length_b   1.000
_cell.length_c   1.000
_cell.angle_alpha   90.00
_cell.angle_beta   90.00
_cell.angle_gamma   90.00
#
_symmetry.space_group_name_H-M   'P 1'
#
loop_
_entity.id
_entity.type
_entity.pdbx_description
1 polymer ?
#
loop_
_entity_poly.entity_id
_entity_poly.type
_entity_poly.pdbx_seq_one_letter_code
_entity_poly.pdbx_strand_id
1 'polypeptide(L)'
;MPQSQVWHPFTQHALEPAIPEIVLTEGAYLQKADGTRILDANPDILCTSKGLTGGAIPLAATLATDAIFQAHYSVDRQKTFFHSSAYTANPIACAAALANVEIWRDEPVAERIAGLSARQAAGLRRFRDNANFTGSRATGTIAALDLRAGSAGYLAEIGPKLRTFFLERGLLVRPLGNVLYLLPPYCITDDELDRLYDAIEEAGERFGSWP
;
A
#
# COMPACT_ATOMS: atom_id res chain seq x y z
N MET A 1 18.06 -24.17 -17.51
CA MET A 1 16.83 -23.47 -17.09
C MET A 1 17.19 -21.99 -16.99
N PRO A 2 16.43 -21.06 -17.60
CA PRO A 2 16.70 -19.64 -17.41
C PRO A 2 16.51 -19.32 -15.92
N GLN A 3 17.52 -18.69 -15.34
CA GLN A 3 17.59 -18.40 -13.92
C GLN A 3 16.90 -17.04 -13.70
N SER A 4 15.58 -16.99 -13.90
CA SER A 4 14.83 -15.75 -13.66
C SER A 4 15.05 -15.31 -12.21
N GLN A 5 15.52 -14.07 -12.02
CA GLN A 5 15.81 -13.52 -10.70
C GLN A 5 14.56 -13.00 -9.98
N VAL A 6 13.42 -13.04 -10.65
CA VAL A 6 12.15 -12.52 -10.17
C VAL A 6 11.14 -13.66 -10.14
N TRP A 7 10.77 -14.09 -8.93
CA TRP A 7 9.67 -15.02 -8.74
C TRP A 7 8.33 -14.30 -8.93
N HIS A 8 7.46 -14.88 -9.76
CA HIS A 8 6.14 -14.35 -10.08
C HIS A 8 5.05 -15.16 -9.36
N PRO A 9 4.36 -14.60 -8.34
CA PRO A 9 3.38 -15.34 -7.54
C PRO A 9 2.09 -15.72 -8.28
N PHE A 10 1.80 -15.14 -9.46
CA PHE A 10 0.49 -15.24 -10.12
C PHE A 10 0.54 -15.86 -11.53
N THR A 11 1.54 -16.70 -11.82
CA THR A 11 1.56 -17.43 -13.10
C THR A 11 0.45 -18.47 -13.09
N GLN A 12 -0.58 -18.29 -13.91
CA GLN A 12 -1.60 -19.31 -14.11
C GLN A 12 -1.04 -20.45 -14.99
N HIS A 13 -0.54 -21.51 -14.35
CA HIS A 13 0.09 -22.67 -15.02
C HIS A 13 -0.82 -23.38 -16.05
N ALA A 14 -2.14 -23.18 -15.97
CA ALA A 14 -3.11 -23.73 -16.91
C ALA A 14 -3.21 -22.96 -18.25
N LEU A 15 -2.88 -21.66 -18.26
CA LEU A 15 -2.95 -20.82 -19.46
C LEU A 15 -1.57 -20.54 -20.07
N GLU A 16 -0.52 -20.61 -19.26
CA GLU A 16 0.84 -20.34 -19.71
C GLU A 16 1.78 -21.46 -19.21
N PRO A 17 1.90 -22.57 -19.98
CA PRO A 17 2.60 -23.78 -19.54
C PRO A 17 4.12 -23.62 -19.49
N ALA A 18 4.65 -22.56 -20.12
CA ALA A 18 6.04 -22.15 -20.01
C ALA A 18 6.14 -20.90 -19.14
N ILE A 19 6.91 -20.99 -18.05
CA ILE A 19 7.17 -19.85 -17.17
C ILE A 19 7.91 -18.78 -17.98
N PRO A 20 7.32 -17.59 -18.22
CA PRO A 20 8.00 -16.53 -18.94
C PRO A 20 9.17 -16.01 -18.10
N GLU A 21 10.33 -15.81 -18.74
CA GLU A 21 11.47 -15.19 -18.07
C GLU A 21 11.19 -13.70 -17.87
N ILE A 22 11.03 -13.28 -16.62
CA ILE A 22 10.88 -11.88 -16.23
C ILE A 22 12.26 -11.28 -16.00
N VAL A 23 12.56 -10.19 -16.72
CA VAL A 23 13.85 -9.48 -16.69
C VAL A 23 13.80 -8.14 -15.98
N LEU A 24 12.60 -7.57 -15.80
CA LEU A 24 12.38 -6.32 -15.07
C LEU A 24 11.02 -6.32 -14.37
N THR A 25 10.94 -5.64 -13.23
CA THR A 25 9.68 -5.32 -12.54
C THR A 25 9.57 -3.82 -12.27
N GLU A 26 8.37 -3.28 -12.41
CA GLU A 26 8.04 -1.89 -12.12
C GLU A 26 6.62 -1.81 -11.56
N GLY A 27 6.49 -1.87 -10.24
CA GLY A 27 5.18 -1.98 -9.57
C GLY A 27 4.50 -3.31 -9.93
N ALA A 28 3.24 -3.23 -10.38
CA ALA A 28 2.49 -4.39 -10.89
C ALA A 28 2.86 -4.75 -12.34
N TYR A 29 3.76 -3.99 -12.98
CA TYR A 29 4.20 -4.32 -14.33
C TYR A 29 5.43 -5.20 -14.33
N LEU A 30 5.43 -6.17 -15.22
CA LEU A 30 6.54 -7.09 -15.45
C LEU A 30 6.98 -6.97 -16.90
N GLN A 31 8.27 -7.05 -17.14
CA GLN A 31 8.80 -7.16 -18.50
C GLN A 31 9.35 -8.57 -18.72
N LYS A 32 8.83 -9.25 -19.75
CA LYS A 32 9.38 -10.50 -20.27
C LYS A 32 10.72 -10.24 -20.98
N ALA A 33 11.56 -11.27 -21.11
CA ALA A 33 12.84 -11.19 -21.83
C ALA A 33 12.70 -10.74 -23.31
N ASP A 34 11.56 -11.00 -23.93
CA ASP A 34 11.24 -10.55 -25.30
C ASP A 34 10.79 -9.08 -25.39
N GLY A 35 10.76 -8.36 -24.25
CA GLY A 35 10.35 -6.97 -24.15
C GLY A 35 8.86 -6.74 -23.88
N THR A 36 8.03 -7.79 -23.90
CA THR A 36 6.58 -7.70 -23.61
C THR A 36 6.34 -7.24 -22.19
N ARG A 37 5.47 -6.24 -22.02
CA ARG A 37 5.06 -5.74 -20.70
C ARG A 37 3.72 -6.35 -20.28
N ILE A 38 3.68 -7.00 -19.12
CA ILE A 38 2.48 -7.59 -18.52
C ILE A 38 2.07 -6.72 -17.33
N LEU A 39 0.77 -6.50 -17.15
CA LEU A 39 0.22 -6.03 -15.89
C LEU A 39 -0.21 -7.26 -15.08
N ASP A 40 0.53 -7.56 -14.01
CA ASP A 40 0.25 -8.65 -13.09
C ASP A 40 -0.82 -8.23 -12.08
N ALA A 41 -2.08 -8.29 -12.51
CA ALA A 41 -3.24 -7.85 -11.74
C ALA A 41 -4.47 -8.76 -11.88
N ASN A 42 -4.30 -10.01 -12.34
CA ASN A 42 -5.40 -10.97 -12.49
C ASN A 42 -5.19 -12.23 -11.63
N PRO A 43 -5.23 -12.11 -10.29
CA PRO A 43 -4.97 -13.23 -9.41
C PRO A 43 -6.15 -14.20 -9.36
N ASP A 44 -5.87 -15.50 -9.22
CA ASP A 44 -6.91 -16.50 -8.98
C ASP A 44 -7.51 -16.41 -7.57
N ILE A 45 -6.73 -15.88 -6.61
CA ILE A 45 -7.15 -15.61 -5.23
C ILE A 45 -6.72 -14.20 -4.84
N LEU A 46 -7.66 -13.36 -4.41
CA LEU A 46 -7.41 -11.98 -3.95
C LEU A 46 -7.84 -11.81 -2.49
N CYS A 47 -6.90 -11.43 -1.62
CA CYS A 47 -7.18 -11.10 -0.22
C CYS A 47 -7.33 -9.58 -0.04
N THR A 48 -8.46 -9.14 0.50
CA THR A 48 -8.74 -7.73 0.79
C THR A 48 -9.25 -7.53 2.23
N SER A 49 -8.97 -6.36 2.82
CA SER A 49 -9.34 -5.99 4.19
C SER A 49 -9.18 -4.45 4.31
N LYS A 50 -8.76 -3.92 5.46
CA LYS A 50 -8.43 -2.50 5.72
C LYS A 50 -9.46 -1.53 5.11
N GLY A 51 -9.16 -1.00 3.94
CA GLY A 51 -10.01 -0.07 3.20
C GLY A 51 -11.38 -0.64 2.82
N LEU A 52 -11.59 -1.96 2.88
CA LEU A 52 -12.89 -2.61 2.63
C LEU A 52 -14.01 -2.01 3.47
N THR A 53 -13.75 -1.69 4.74
CA THR A 53 -14.71 -1.06 5.67
C THR A 53 -14.37 0.39 5.97
N GLY A 54 -13.48 1.01 5.21
CA GLY A 54 -12.92 2.33 5.54
C GLY A 54 -12.17 2.36 6.89
N GLY A 55 -11.80 1.19 7.44
CA GLY A 55 -11.18 1.07 8.76
C GLY A 55 -12.12 1.15 9.96
N ALA A 56 -13.44 1.22 9.75
CA ALA A 56 -14.42 1.39 10.84
C ALA A 56 -14.58 0.13 11.71
N ILE A 57 -14.57 -1.05 11.10
CA ILE A 57 -14.74 -2.34 11.78
C ILE A 57 -13.93 -3.43 11.06
N PRO A 58 -13.37 -4.44 11.77
CA PRO A 58 -12.60 -5.50 11.13
C PRO A 58 -13.44 -6.34 10.15
N LEU A 59 -13.00 -6.39 8.91
CA LEU A 59 -13.47 -7.34 7.90
C LEU A 59 -12.34 -7.68 6.95
N ALA A 60 -12.28 -8.94 6.52
CA ALA A 60 -11.43 -9.38 5.43
C ALA A 60 -12.25 -10.29 4.50
N ALA A 61 -11.90 -10.30 3.23
CA ALA A 61 -12.48 -11.18 2.23
C ALA A 61 -11.37 -11.81 1.40
N THR A 62 -11.48 -13.12 1.18
CA THR A 62 -10.68 -13.85 0.19
C THR A 62 -11.58 -14.16 -0.98
N LEU A 63 -11.38 -13.44 -2.08
CA LEU A 63 -12.08 -13.65 -3.34
C LEU A 63 -11.33 -14.74 -4.11
N ALA A 64 -12.07 -15.58 -4.83
CA ALA A 64 -11.51 -16.62 -5.67
C ALA A 64 -12.18 -16.58 -7.04
N THR A 65 -11.46 -17.02 -8.07
CA THR A 65 -12.04 -17.22 -9.41
C THR A 65 -13.12 -18.30 -9.38
N ASP A 66 -14.01 -18.27 -10.37
CA ASP A 66 -15.08 -19.25 -10.48
C ASP A 66 -14.52 -20.69 -10.56
N ALA A 67 -13.42 -20.92 -11.27
CA ALA A 67 -12.79 -22.23 -11.35
C ALA A 67 -12.42 -22.82 -9.98
N ILE A 68 -11.88 -22.00 -9.06
CA ILE A 68 -11.55 -22.41 -7.69
C ILE A 68 -12.84 -22.65 -6.89
N PHE A 69 -13.83 -21.77 -7.02
CA PHE A 69 -15.12 -21.95 -6.35
C PHE A 69 -15.79 -23.27 -6.78
N GLN A 70 -15.86 -23.54 -8.09
CA GLN A 70 -16.48 -24.75 -8.65
C GLN A 70 -15.74 -26.03 -8.24
N ALA A 71 -14.41 -25.97 -8.05
CA ALA A 71 -13.65 -27.11 -7.54
C ALA A 71 -14.10 -27.56 -6.14
N HIS A 72 -14.72 -26.66 -5.37
CA HIS A 72 -15.24 -26.92 -4.03
C HIS A 72 -16.77 -26.93 -3.93
N TYR A 73 -17.47 -26.57 -5.00
CA TYR A 73 -18.93 -26.57 -5.05
C TYR A 73 -19.45 -27.96 -5.44
N SER A 74 -19.69 -28.80 -4.43
CA SER A 74 -20.13 -30.19 -4.64
C SER A 74 -21.12 -30.67 -3.59
N VAL A 75 -21.99 -31.58 -3.99
CA VAL A 75 -22.81 -32.39 -3.06
C VAL A 75 -21.99 -33.48 -2.38
N ASP A 76 -20.85 -33.87 -2.97
CA ASP A 76 -19.88 -34.77 -2.34
C ASP A 76 -19.09 -33.99 -1.27
N ARG A 77 -19.37 -34.30 0.00
CA ARG A 77 -18.74 -33.64 1.15
C ARG A 77 -17.21 -33.70 1.11
N GLN A 78 -16.60 -34.73 0.53
CA GLN A 78 -15.14 -34.84 0.46
C GLN A 78 -14.50 -33.78 -0.44
N LYS A 79 -15.28 -33.13 -1.31
CA LYS A 79 -14.82 -32.08 -2.23
C LYS A 79 -15.11 -30.66 -1.72
N THR A 80 -15.91 -30.53 -0.66
CA THR A 80 -16.29 -29.22 -0.10
C THR A 80 -15.18 -28.58 0.75
N PHE A 81 -15.17 -27.24 0.83
CA PHE A 81 -14.18 -26.48 1.58
C PHE A 81 -14.61 -26.28 3.05
N PHE A 82 -14.01 -27.04 3.97
CA PHE A 82 -14.29 -26.96 5.41
C PHE A 82 -13.39 -25.95 6.13
N HIS A 83 -13.72 -24.67 6.01
CA HIS A 83 -13.04 -23.60 6.74
C HIS A 83 -13.99 -22.46 7.07
N SER A 84 -13.98 -21.99 8.31
CA SER A 84 -14.74 -20.82 8.74
C SER A 84 -14.20 -20.28 10.06
N SER A 85 -14.68 -19.08 10.43
CA SER A 85 -14.50 -18.45 11.73
C SER A 85 -15.87 -18.09 12.29
N ALA A 86 -15.97 -17.90 13.60
CA ALA A 86 -17.24 -17.49 14.24
C ALA A 86 -17.78 -16.14 13.72
N TYR A 87 -16.90 -15.29 13.18
CA TYR A 87 -17.25 -13.97 12.64
C TYR A 87 -17.31 -13.92 11.10
N THR A 88 -17.21 -15.08 10.42
CA THR A 88 -17.33 -15.13 8.96
C THR A 88 -18.66 -14.53 8.52
N ALA A 89 -18.60 -13.57 7.59
CA ALA A 89 -19.77 -12.84 7.07
C ALA A 89 -20.62 -12.17 8.19
N ASN A 90 -19.97 -11.60 9.21
CA ASN A 90 -20.67 -10.84 10.24
C ASN A 90 -21.51 -9.71 9.62
N PRO A 91 -22.83 -9.66 9.87
CA PRO A 91 -23.74 -8.75 9.16
C PRO A 91 -23.45 -7.27 9.45
N ILE A 92 -22.96 -6.92 10.64
CA ILE A 92 -22.60 -5.53 10.99
C ILE A 92 -21.36 -5.10 10.20
N ALA A 93 -20.35 -5.98 10.12
CA ALA A 93 -19.15 -5.70 9.35
C ALA A 93 -19.44 -5.61 7.83
N CYS A 94 -20.31 -6.49 7.32
CA CYS A 94 -20.76 -6.44 5.93
C CYS A 94 -21.55 -5.16 5.61
N ALA A 95 -22.40 -4.68 6.52
CA ALA A 95 -23.12 -3.42 6.33
C ALA A 95 -22.17 -2.21 6.27
N ALA A 96 -21.14 -2.18 7.13
CA ALA A 96 -20.11 -1.14 7.07
C ALA A 96 -19.30 -1.18 5.77
N ALA A 97 -18.98 -2.39 5.27
CA ALA A 97 -18.31 -2.55 3.98
C ALA A 97 -19.18 -2.06 2.81
N LEU A 98 -20.48 -2.39 2.80
CA LEU A 98 -21.42 -1.91 1.79
C LEU A 98 -21.51 -0.39 1.78
N ALA A 99 -21.68 0.25 2.94
CA ALA A 99 -21.69 1.70 3.04
C ALA A 99 -20.41 2.35 2.51
N ASN A 100 -19.25 1.73 2.78
CA ASN A 100 -17.98 2.21 2.22
C ASN A 100 -17.91 2.01 0.69
N VAL A 101 -18.43 0.91 0.14
CA VAL A 101 -18.54 0.71 -1.32
C VAL A 101 -19.45 1.78 -1.96
N GLU A 102 -20.54 2.17 -1.29
CA GLU A 102 -21.42 3.26 -1.76
C GLU A 102 -20.67 4.59 -1.83
N ILE A 103 -19.83 4.92 -0.84
CA ILE A 103 -18.95 6.09 -0.89
C ILE A 103 -18.04 6.05 -2.13
N TRP A 104 -17.41 4.91 -2.42
CA TRP A 104 -16.55 4.77 -3.61
C TRP A 104 -17.30 4.89 -4.93
N ARG A 105 -18.57 4.49 -4.97
CA ARG A 105 -19.43 4.54 -6.15
C ARG A 105 -20.01 5.93 -6.38
N ASP A 106 -20.47 6.57 -5.32
CA ASP A 106 -21.34 7.75 -5.39
C ASP A 106 -20.58 9.07 -5.14
N GLU A 107 -19.37 9.01 -4.57
CA GLU A 107 -18.50 10.17 -4.38
C GLU A 107 -17.31 10.17 -5.34
N PRO A 108 -16.68 11.34 -5.62
CA PRO A 108 -15.53 11.45 -6.53
C PRO A 108 -14.22 10.95 -5.89
N VAL A 109 -14.21 9.75 -5.32
CA VAL A 109 -13.05 9.17 -4.61
C VAL A 109 -11.83 9.05 -5.53
N ALA A 110 -12.04 8.63 -6.79
CA ALA A 110 -10.95 8.54 -7.78
C ALA A 110 -10.28 9.90 -8.04
N GLU A 111 -11.07 10.97 -8.13
CA GLU A 111 -10.56 12.33 -8.32
C GLU A 111 -9.82 12.82 -7.07
N ARG A 112 -10.34 12.54 -5.87
CA ARG A 112 -9.64 12.83 -4.61
C ARG A 112 -8.29 12.11 -4.54
N ILE A 113 -8.24 10.83 -4.92
CA ILE A 113 -7.00 10.04 -4.98
C ILE A 113 -6.02 10.64 -5.98
N ALA A 114 -6.47 10.99 -7.19
CA ALA A 114 -5.63 11.62 -8.21
C ALA A 114 -5.07 12.96 -7.72
N GLY A 115 -5.93 13.82 -7.14
CA GLY A 115 -5.54 15.10 -6.58
C GLY A 115 -4.57 14.96 -5.41
N LEU A 116 -4.82 14.04 -4.48
CA LEU A 116 -3.90 13.75 -3.37
C LEU A 116 -2.57 13.20 -3.88
N SER A 117 -2.57 12.30 -4.87
CA SER A 117 -1.35 11.76 -5.47
C SER A 117 -0.50 12.85 -6.10
N ALA A 118 -1.12 13.77 -6.83
CA ALA A 118 -0.43 14.93 -7.41
C ALA A 118 0.15 15.85 -6.32
N ARG A 119 -0.60 16.09 -5.25
CA ARG A 119 -0.14 16.90 -4.10
C ARG A 119 1.00 16.24 -3.33
N GLN A 120 0.94 14.94 -3.08
CA GLN A 120 2.05 14.18 -2.48
C GLN A 120 3.33 14.29 -3.33
N ALA A 121 3.20 14.12 -4.65
CA ALA A 121 4.33 14.30 -5.57
C ALA A 121 4.87 15.74 -5.57
N ALA A 122 4.00 16.73 -5.36
CA ALA A 122 4.39 18.13 -5.22
C ALA A 122 5.12 18.42 -3.91
N GLY A 123 4.58 17.99 -2.77
CA GLY A 123 5.18 18.19 -1.46
C GLY A 123 6.56 17.55 -1.36
N LEU A 124 6.76 16.37 -1.96
CA LEU A 124 8.08 15.73 -2.00
C LEU A 124 9.15 16.53 -2.78
N ARG A 125 8.77 17.44 -3.67
CA ARG A 125 9.75 18.28 -4.39
C ARG A 125 10.52 19.20 -3.44
N ARG A 126 9.91 19.59 -2.31
CA ARG A 126 10.55 20.41 -1.26
C ARG A 126 11.86 19.80 -0.75
N PHE A 127 11.95 18.47 -0.77
CA PHE A 127 13.07 17.74 -0.18
C PHE A 127 14.10 17.22 -1.18
N ARG A 128 13.94 17.51 -2.49
CA ARG A 128 14.87 16.98 -3.51
C ARG A 128 16.31 17.44 -3.31
N ASP A 129 16.48 18.72 -2.98
CA ASP A 129 17.79 19.34 -2.76
C ASP A 129 18.08 19.57 -1.27
N ASN A 130 17.22 19.05 -0.38
CA ASN A 130 17.42 19.18 1.06
C ASN A 130 18.39 18.10 1.54
N ALA A 131 19.54 18.53 2.06
CA ALA A 131 20.59 17.66 2.53
C ALA A 131 20.08 16.64 3.56
N ASN A 132 19.19 17.04 4.47
CA ASN A 132 18.72 16.18 5.56
C ASN A 132 17.95 14.93 5.09
N PHE A 133 17.52 14.88 3.83
CA PHE A 133 16.70 13.80 3.31
C PHE A 133 17.37 13.04 2.16
N THR A 134 16.84 11.84 1.90
CA THR A 134 17.16 11.03 0.72
C THR A 134 15.96 10.14 0.39
N GLY A 135 15.98 9.51 -0.79
CA GLY A 135 15.00 8.48 -1.12
C GLY A 135 13.54 8.96 -1.21
N SER A 136 13.32 10.25 -1.49
CA SER A 136 11.98 10.83 -1.69
C SER A 136 11.24 10.13 -2.82
N ARG A 137 10.14 9.46 -2.49
CA ARG A 137 9.37 8.60 -3.40
C ARG A 137 7.88 8.65 -3.10
N ALA A 138 7.06 8.52 -4.13
CA ALA A 138 5.61 8.41 -3.99
C ALA A 138 5.04 7.35 -4.93
N THR A 139 3.95 6.73 -4.49
CA THR A 139 3.10 5.87 -5.32
C THR A 139 1.64 6.01 -4.87
N GLY A 140 0.77 6.43 -5.80
CA GLY A 140 -0.58 6.86 -5.46
C GLY A 140 -0.58 7.90 -4.33
N THR A 141 -1.38 7.65 -3.29
CA THR A 141 -1.53 8.54 -2.14
C THR A 141 -0.45 8.37 -1.06
N ILE A 142 0.51 7.47 -1.28
CA ILE A 142 1.61 7.20 -0.34
C ILE A 142 2.82 8.03 -0.74
N ALA A 143 3.36 8.81 0.20
CA ALA A 143 4.67 9.43 0.08
C ALA A 143 5.61 8.89 1.15
N ALA A 144 6.89 8.78 0.84
CA ALA A 144 7.93 8.44 1.79
C ALA A 144 9.24 9.16 1.46
N LEU A 145 9.99 9.47 2.51
CA LEU A 145 11.34 10.02 2.43
C LEU A 145 12.14 9.54 3.64
N ASP A 146 13.44 9.43 3.48
CA ASP A 146 14.33 8.89 4.49
C ASP A 146 15.12 10.06 5.10
N LEU A 147 15.00 10.24 6.41
CA LEU A 147 15.79 11.21 7.16
C LEU A 147 17.22 10.68 7.33
N ARG A 148 18.23 11.51 7.08
CA ARG A 148 19.63 11.21 7.42
C ARG A 148 19.85 11.50 8.90
N ALA A 149 19.91 10.46 9.74
CA ALA A 149 20.01 10.60 11.20
C ALA A 149 21.08 9.67 11.81
N GLY A 150 22.20 9.48 11.11
CA GLY A 150 23.35 8.65 11.54
C GLY A 150 23.14 7.14 11.44
N SER A 151 21.94 6.66 11.76
CA SER A 151 21.49 5.27 11.53
C SER A 151 20.32 5.24 10.53
N ALA A 152 20.23 4.16 9.75
CA ALA A 152 19.24 4.01 8.69
C ALA A 152 18.51 2.66 8.77
N GLY A 153 17.33 2.61 8.15
CA GLY A 153 16.48 1.42 8.09
C GLY A 153 15.47 1.34 9.22
N TYR A 154 14.65 0.29 9.19
CA TYR A 154 13.49 0.10 10.06
C TYR A 154 13.81 0.13 11.56
N LEU A 155 15.03 -0.31 11.94
CA LEU A 155 15.49 -0.38 13.32
C LEU A 155 16.27 0.86 13.79
N ALA A 156 16.35 1.91 12.97
CA ALA A 156 17.03 3.14 13.36
C ALA A 156 16.38 3.75 14.62
N GLU A 157 17.20 4.09 15.62
CA GLU A 157 16.75 4.52 16.95
C GLU A 157 16.08 5.89 16.97
N ILE A 158 16.10 6.61 15.84
CA ILE A 158 15.50 7.93 15.70
C ILE A 158 13.96 7.89 15.69
N GLY A 159 13.36 6.74 15.35
CA GLY A 159 11.91 6.58 15.18
C GLY A 159 11.08 7.05 16.39
N PRO A 160 11.36 6.61 17.63
CA PRO A 160 10.67 7.10 18.83
C PRO A 160 10.78 8.62 19.05
N LYS A 161 11.95 9.22 18.77
CA LYS A 161 12.14 10.68 18.90
C LYS A 161 11.29 11.44 17.90
N LEU A 162 11.29 11.00 16.64
CA LEU A 162 10.44 11.57 15.59
C LEU A 162 8.96 11.42 15.93
N ARG A 163 8.53 10.25 16.41
CA ARG A 163 7.14 10.03 16.82
C ARG A 163 6.72 11.02 17.91
N THR A 164 7.54 11.22 18.94
CA THR A 164 7.25 12.21 19.99
C THR A 164 7.16 13.62 19.41
N PHE A 165 8.11 14.00 18.54
CA PHE A 165 8.13 15.31 17.88
C PHE A 165 6.85 15.62 17.10
N PHE A 166 6.33 14.65 16.32
CA PHE A 166 5.08 14.85 15.58
C PHE A 166 3.85 14.88 16.49
N LEU A 167 3.81 14.04 17.53
CA LEU A 167 2.71 14.03 18.49
C LEU A 167 2.60 15.35 19.27
N GLU A 168 3.72 15.97 19.64
CA GLU A 168 3.75 17.29 20.28
C GLU A 168 3.15 18.40 19.38
N ARG A 169 3.12 18.18 18.06
CA ARG A 169 2.48 19.06 17.06
C ARG A 169 1.04 18.66 16.73
N GLY A 170 0.48 17.66 17.43
CA GLY A 170 -0.84 17.11 17.13
C GLY A 170 -0.89 16.30 15.84
N LEU A 171 0.25 15.84 15.32
CA LEU A 171 0.36 15.08 14.07
C LEU A 171 0.61 13.60 14.37
N LEU A 172 -0.27 12.72 13.90
CA LEU A 172 -0.10 11.28 14.02
C LEU A 172 0.73 10.73 12.85
N VAL A 173 2.03 10.99 12.87
CA VAL A 173 2.99 10.38 11.94
C VAL A 173 3.61 9.15 12.59
N ARG A 174 3.75 8.07 11.82
CA ARG A 174 4.37 6.81 12.29
C ARG A 174 5.69 6.57 11.54
N PRO A 175 6.83 7.07 12.05
CA PRO A 175 8.13 6.76 11.47
C PRO A 175 8.43 5.26 11.51
N LEU A 176 9.10 4.74 10.48
CA LEU A 176 9.65 3.38 10.45
C LEU A 176 11.17 3.50 10.49
N GLY A 177 11.73 3.55 11.70
CA GLY A 177 13.10 3.98 11.91
C GLY A 177 13.31 5.41 11.43
N ASN A 178 14.18 5.61 10.45
CA ASN A 178 14.45 6.92 9.84
C ASN A 178 13.53 7.25 8.64
N VAL A 179 12.63 6.33 8.25
CA VAL A 179 11.70 6.55 7.14
C VAL A 179 10.46 7.28 7.64
N LEU A 180 10.24 8.47 7.11
CA LEU A 180 9.00 9.23 7.27
C LEU A 180 8.08 8.88 6.10
N TYR A 181 6.88 8.39 6.39
CA TYR A 181 5.89 8.12 5.36
C TYR A 181 4.54 8.74 5.71
N LEU A 182 3.84 9.21 4.67
CA LEU A 182 2.50 9.77 4.75
C LEU A 182 1.55 8.88 3.96
N LEU A 183 0.47 8.46 4.63
CA LEU A 183 -0.68 7.79 4.04
C LEU A 183 -1.95 8.38 4.67
N PRO A 184 -2.29 9.64 4.37
CA PRO A 184 -3.44 10.30 4.93
C PRO A 184 -4.76 9.75 4.34
N PRO A 185 -5.91 10.01 4.99
CA PRO A 185 -7.21 9.74 4.39
C PRO A 185 -7.40 10.56 3.11
N TYR A 186 -8.20 10.05 2.17
CA TYR A 186 -8.38 10.71 0.87
C TYR A 186 -9.13 12.04 0.94
N CYS A 187 -9.79 12.32 2.05
CA CYS A 187 -10.44 13.59 2.34
C CYS A 187 -9.53 14.63 3.00
N ILE A 188 -8.22 14.36 3.17
CA ILE A 188 -7.28 15.35 3.70
C ILE A 188 -7.30 16.63 2.85
N THR A 189 -7.29 17.78 3.54
CA THR A 189 -7.24 19.10 2.92
C THR A 189 -5.81 19.51 2.54
N ASP A 190 -5.67 20.55 1.73
CA ASP A 190 -4.37 21.10 1.34
C ASP A 190 -3.60 21.60 2.57
N ASP A 191 -4.25 22.42 3.41
CA ASP A 191 -3.65 22.96 4.64
C ASP A 191 -3.21 21.88 5.64
N GLU A 192 -3.96 20.77 5.75
CA GLU A 192 -3.57 19.63 6.60
C GLU A 192 -2.36 18.89 6.04
N LEU A 193 -2.29 18.72 4.72
CA LEU A 193 -1.16 18.06 4.07
C LEU A 193 0.10 18.94 4.13
N ASP A 194 -0.05 20.25 3.93
CA ASP A 194 1.05 21.21 4.04
C ASP A 194 1.61 21.25 5.47
N ARG A 195 0.75 21.24 6.50
CA ARG A 195 1.20 21.13 7.90
C ARG A 195 2.02 19.86 8.17
N LEU A 196 1.68 18.74 7.53
CA LEU A 196 2.48 17.51 7.64
C LEU A 196 3.86 17.69 7.03
N TYR A 197 3.94 18.31 5.85
CA TYR A 197 5.21 18.56 5.17
C TYR A 197 6.09 19.60 5.87
N ASP A 198 5.50 20.66 6.42
CA ASP A 198 6.20 21.65 7.21
C ASP A 198 6.84 21.00 8.45
N ALA A 199 6.09 20.14 9.15
CA ALA A 199 6.62 19.41 10.29
C ALA A 199 7.71 18.41 9.89
N ILE A 200 7.61 17.78 8.71
CA ILE A 200 8.67 16.92 8.19
C ILE A 200 9.95 17.73 7.95
N GLU A 201 9.84 18.90 7.32
CA GLU A 201 10.97 19.80 7.08
C GLU A 201 11.65 20.21 8.38
N GLU A 202 10.87 20.65 9.37
CA GLU A 202 11.37 21.00 10.70
C GLU A 202 12.04 19.81 11.41
N ALA A 203 11.50 18.59 11.26
CA ALA A 203 12.15 17.38 11.79
C ALA A 203 13.52 17.16 11.15
N GLY A 204 13.65 17.46 9.85
CA GLY A 204 14.91 17.46 9.12
C GLY A 204 15.92 18.44 9.71
N GLU A 205 15.52 19.68 9.97
CA GLU A 205 16.40 20.70 10.56
C GLU A 205 16.85 20.34 11.98
N ARG A 206 15.97 19.72 12.77
CA ARG A 206 16.23 19.41 14.17
C ARG A 206 17.02 18.13 14.40
N PHE A 207 16.76 17.10 13.59
CA PHE A 207 17.29 15.76 13.79
C PHE A 207 18.14 15.26 12.63
N GLY A 208 18.16 15.99 11.51
CA GLY A 208 19.04 15.73 10.40
C GLY A 208 20.49 15.84 10.86
N SER A 209 21.24 14.79 10.59
CA SER A 209 22.68 14.76 10.77
C SER A 209 23.28 14.42 9.42
N TRP A 210 23.91 15.41 8.81
CA TRP A 210 24.78 15.18 7.67
C TRP A 210 26.15 14.70 8.16
N PRO A 211 26.83 13.78 7.44
CA PRO A 211 28.28 13.67 7.49
C PRO A 211 28.96 14.98 7.07
#